data_AF-A0A5Q0EGF8-F1
#
_entry.id   AF-A0A5Q0EGF8-F1
#
_cell.length_a   1.000
_cell.length_b   1.000
_cell.length_c   1.000
_cell.angle_alpha   90.00
_cell.angle_beta   90.00
_cell.angle_gamma   90.00
#
_symmetry.space_group_name_H-M   'P 1'
#
loop_
_entity.id
_entity.type
_entity.pdbx_description
1 polymer ?
#
loop_
_entity_poly.entity_id
_entity_poly.type
_entity_poly.pdbx_seq_one_letter_code
_entity_poly.pdbx_strand_id
1 'polypeptide(L)'
;MGWLSRLVGAAVTAAAAVIDVTVKTAAEIHSAATKAWHDYQEQKRLMELPDAELTKERARNRLREVNNELLHLFDKDRRARGLTPAEKHRAEDLAYQRDELIQEINGSDELRASREIHENPSAFEKLIIDDDHSHILQGQVGISVFGKKCPSCGRDMMIQWPRGRDTVSVRNFFWGCSGWYQPGYNTAHACRKTVPLSQHELSLFARTDAPEAQVSNRELSELIQLPGPRDIVTERMDDLMATHRNQHKAAEDYRCPDHGEELVLKKKKEASGLLDCQVPLDRLPPRSFPLILDRVTLRGMIDEIERECKA
;
A
#
# COMPACT_ATOMS: atom_id res chain seq x y z
N MET A 1 -12.44 -10.01 0.57
CA MET A 1 -11.39 -10.47 1.51
C MET A 1 -10.56 -11.47 0.75
N GLY A 2 -9.25 -11.25 0.69
CA GLY A 2 -8.37 -12.13 -0.05
C GLY A 2 -8.17 -13.48 0.66
N TRP A 3 -7.52 -14.40 -0.02
CA TRP A 3 -7.37 -15.76 0.43
C TRP A 3 -6.37 -15.91 1.58
N LEU A 4 -5.21 -15.25 1.50
CA LEU A 4 -4.20 -15.32 2.56
C LEU A 4 -4.67 -14.59 3.82
N SER A 5 -5.23 -13.38 3.68
CA SER A 5 -5.78 -12.64 4.82
C SER A 5 -6.88 -13.41 5.54
N ARG A 6 -7.70 -14.21 4.83
CA ARG A 6 -8.66 -15.14 5.44
C ARG A 6 -8.01 -16.31 6.16
N LEU A 7 -7.02 -16.96 5.53
CA LEU A 7 -6.34 -18.11 6.12
C LEU A 7 -5.56 -17.70 7.38
N VAL A 8 -4.92 -16.54 7.35
CA VAL A 8 -4.15 -16.01 8.46
C VAL A 8 -5.05 -15.29 9.47
N GLY A 9 -6.23 -14.80 9.07
CA GLY A 9 -7.13 -14.06 9.95
C GLY A 9 -6.56 -12.69 10.35
N ALA A 10 -5.75 -12.11 9.48
CA ALA A 10 -4.89 -10.97 9.75
C ALA A 10 -4.82 -10.05 8.52
N ALA A 11 -4.35 -8.82 8.71
CA ALA A 11 -4.13 -7.93 7.60
C ALA A 11 -2.87 -8.33 6.83
N VAL A 12 -2.91 -8.31 5.50
CA VAL A 12 -1.74 -8.55 4.64
C VAL A 12 -1.50 -7.31 3.81
N THR A 13 -0.26 -6.87 3.70
CA THR A 13 0.13 -5.74 2.87
C THR A 13 0.59 -6.23 1.50
N ALA A 14 0.49 -5.38 0.48
CA ALA A 14 1.10 -5.67 -0.83
C ALA A 14 2.59 -6.03 -0.66
N ALA A 15 3.30 -5.38 0.25
CA ALA A 15 4.72 -5.58 0.53
C ALA A 15 5.05 -6.85 1.37
N ALA A 16 4.15 -7.83 1.40
CA ALA A 16 4.30 -9.11 2.10
C ALA A 16 4.43 -9.04 3.63
N ALA A 17 4.15 -7.89 4.26
CA ALA A 17 4.01 -7.82 5.71
C ALA A 17 2.61 -8.28 6.14
N VAL A 18 2.55 -9.14 7.17
CA VAL A 18 1.31 -9.54 7.84
C VAL A 18 1.20 -8.80 9.17
N ILE A 19 0.08 -8.11 9.37
CA ILE A 19 -0.21 -7.28 10.54
C ILE A 19 -1.33 -7.96 11.33
N ASP A 20 -1.26 -7.92 12.66
CA ASP A 20 -2.18 -8.61 13.60
C ASP A 20 -1.81 -10.09 13.84
N VAL A 21 -0.52 -10.38 14.05
CA VAL A 21 0.00 -11.76 14.14
C VAL A 21 0.09 -12.31 15.56
N THR A 22 -0.49 -11.67 16.57
CA THR A 22 -0.33 -12.13 17.96
C THR A 22 -0.96 -13.48 18.26
N VAL A 23 -1.98 -13.89 17.50
CA VAL A 23 -2.61 -15.21 17.69
C VAL A 23 -1.80 -16.33 17.02
N LYS A 24 -0.97 -16.00 16.01
CA LYS A 24 -0.30 -16.99 15.18
C LYS A 24 1.21 -17.02 15.38
N THR A 25 1.76 -18.22 15.36
CA THR A 25 3.22 -18.42 15.30
C THR A 25 3.75 -18.12 13.89
N ALA A 26 5.05 -17.80 13.77
CA ALA A 26 5.70 -17.67 12.46
C ALA A 26 5.49 -18.94 11.61
N ALA A 27 5.54 -20.12 12.24
CA ALA A 27 5.28 -21.40 11.60
C ALA A 27 3.85 -21.52 11.05
N GLU A 28 2.83 -21.02 11.76
CA GLU A 28 1.45 -21.00 11.27
C GLU A 28 1.25 -20.07 10.08
N ILE A 29 1.90 -18.90 10.10
CA ILE A 29 1.83 -17.95 8.98
C ILE A 29 2.53 -18.55 7.75
N HIS A 30 3.72 -19.11 7.95
CA HIS A 30 4.45 -19.80 6.90
C HIS A 30 3.64 -20.97 6.32
N SER A 31 3.00 -21.77 7.17
CA SER A 31 2.13 -22.87 6.74
C SER A 31 0.93 -22.38 5.94
N ALA A 32 0.28 -21.30 6.38
CA ALA A 32 -0.83 -20.68 5.65
C ALA A 32 -0.40 -20.12 4.30
N ALA A 33 0.74 -19.43 4.22
CA ALA A 33 1.33 -18.92 2.99
C ALA A 33 1.74 -20.05 2.04
N THR A 34 2.39 -21.09 2.55
CA THR A 34 2.76 -22.28 1.79
C THR A 34 1.53 -22.98 1.21
N LYS A 35 0.48 -23.15 2.01
CA LYS A 35 -0.79 -23.70 1.54
C LYS A 35 -1.41 -22.82 0.45
N ALA A 36 -1.46 -21.51 0.67
CA ALA A 36 -1.97 -20.57 -0.32
C ALA A 36 -1.17 -20.66 -1.64
N TRP A 37 0.15 -20.77 -1.56
CA TRP A 37 0.96 -20.92 -2.75
C TRP A 37 0.70 -22.26 -3.48
N HIS A 38 0.62 -23.36 -2.73
CA HIS A 38 0.37 -24.69 -3.31
C HIS A 38 -1.02 -24.83 -3.93
N ASP A 39 -2.10 -24.40 -3.27
CA ASP A 39 -3.44 -24.57 -3.88
C ASP A 39 -3.57 -23.68 -5.13
N TYR A 40 -2.88 -22.53 -5.21
CA TYR A 40 -2.81 -21.73 -6.44
C TYR A 40 -2.04 -22.46 -7.55
N GLN A 41 -0.88 -23.04 -7.24
CA GLN A 41 -0.11 -23.80 -8.23
C GLN A 41 -0.91 -24.98 -8.79
N GLU A 42 -1.64 -25.68 -7.92
CA GLU A 42 -2.50 -26.78 -8.35
C GLU A 42 -3.68 -26.29 -9.20
N GLN A 43 -4.35 -25.20 -8.82
CA GLN A 43 -5.40 -24.60 -9.65
C GLN A 43 -4.86 -24.12 -11.00
N LYS A 44 -3.69 -23.47 -11.01
CA LYS A 44 -3.00 -23.03 -12.22
C LYS A 44 -2.74 -24.19 -13.17
N ARG A 45 -2.30 -25.33 -12.62
CA ARG A 45 -2.05 -26.56 -13.38
C ARG A 45 -3.35 -27.20 -13.90
N LEU A 46 -4.38 -27.30 -13.06
CA LEU A 46 -5.65 -27.98 -13.40
C LEU A 46 -6.50 -27.19 -14.40
N MET A 47 -6.51 -25.86 -14.28
CA MET A 47 -7.35 -24.96 -15.08
C MET A 47 -6.56 -24.19 -16.15
N GLU A 48 -5.27 -24.53 -16.33
CA GLU A 48 -4.37 -23.86 -17.27
C GLU A 48 -4.37 -22.33 -17.12
N LEU A 49 -4.40 -21.85 -15.87
CA LEU A 49 -4.50 -20.42 -15.60
C LEU A 49 -3.22 -19.69 -16.03
N PRO A 50 -3.36 -18.44 -16.49
CA PRO A 50 -2.21 -17.57 -16.73
C PRO A 50 -1.40 -17.33 -15.45
N ASP A 51 -0.16 -16.89 -15.62
CA ASP A 51 0.67 -16.47 -14.51
C ASP A 51 0.05 -15.33 -13.71
N ALA A 52 0.15 -15.35 -12.38
CA ALA A 52 -0.46 -14.36 -11.50
C ALA A 52 -0.03 -12.93 -11.82
N GLU A 53 1.22 -12.72 -12.25
CA GLU A 53 1.71 -11.40 -12.65
C GLU A 53 1.11 -10.96 -13.99
N LEU A 54 0.96 -11.88 -14.94
CA LEU A 54 0.29 -11.58 -16.21
C LEU A 54 -1.19 -11.26 -15.99
N THR A 55 -1.86 -12.01 -15.11
CA THR A 55 -3.24 -11.76 -14.68
C THR A 55 -3.37 -10.37 -14.06
N LYS A 56 -2.47 -10.04 -13.12
CA LYS A 56 -2.40 -8.72 -12.48
C LYS A 56 -2.21 -7.60 -13.50
N GLU A 57 -1.28 -7.74 -14.43
CA GLU A 57 -1.00 -6.72 -15.45
C GLU A 57 -2.20 -6.50 -16.38
N ARG A 58 -2.88 -7.58 -16.79
CA ARG A 58 -4.12 -7.49 -17.58
C ARG A 58 -5.22 -6.79 -16.81
N ALA A 59 -5.44 -7.17 -15.55
CA ALA A 59 -6.43 -6.55 -14.68
C ALA A 59 -6.14 -5.06 -14.46
N ARG A 60 -4.86 -4.69 -14.27
CA ARG A 60 -4.42 -3.29 -14.11
C ARG A 60 -4.69 -2.45 -15.36
N ASN A 61 -4.37 -2.97 -16.54
CA ASN A 61 -4.63 -2.26 -17.78
C ASN A 61 -6.12 -2.09 -18.03
N ARG A 62 -6.92 -3.13 -17.77
CA ARG A 62 -8.37 -3.05 -17.85
C ARG A 62 -8.96 -2.08 -16.83
N LEU A 63 -8.43 -2.04 -15.61
CA LEU A 63 -8.87 -1.12 -14.56
C LEU A 63 -8.69 0.34 -14.98
N ARG A 64 -7.55 0.68 -15.61
CA ARG A 64 -7.29 2.01 -16.17
C ARG A 64 -8.34 2.39 -17.23
N GLU A 65 -8.68 1.46 -18.13
CA GLU A 65 -9.72 1.70 -19.15
C GLU A 65 -11.09 1.97 -18.51
N VAL A 66 -11.48 1.14 -17.54
CA VAL A 66 -12.74 1.27 -16.80
C VAL A 66 -12.82 2.60 -16.06
N ASN A 67 -11.75 2.99 -15.37
CA ASN A 67 -11.69 4.25 -14.64
C ASN A 67 -11.70 5.47 -15.57
N ASN A 68 -11.06 5.40 -16.74
CA ASN A 68 -11.14 6.45 -17.74
C ASN A 68 -12.57 6.64 -18.27
N GLU A 69 -13.29 5.54 -18.52
CA GLU A 69 -14.68 5.60 -18.96
C GLU A 69 -15.61 6.16 -17.86
N LEU A 70 -15.44 5.72 -16.61
CA LEU A 70 -16.14 6.28 -15.46
C LEU A 70 -15.88 7.78 -15.31
N LEU A 71 -14.63 8.22 -15.45
CA LEU A 71 -14.29 9.64 -15.39
C LEU A 71 -14.99 10.42 -16.50
N HIS A 72 -15.02 9.90 -17.73
CA HIS A 72 -15.72 10.53 -18.84
C HIS A 72 -17.23 10.67 -18.57
N LEU A 73 -17.86 9.63 -18.00
CA LEU A 73 -19.27 9.69 -17.60
C LEU A 73 -19.50 10.71 -16.48
N PHE A 74 -18.64 10.77 -15.46
CA PHE A 74 -18.73 11.78 -14.40
C PHE A 74 -18.56 13.21 -14.93
N ASP A 75 -17.63 13.42 -15.87
CA ASP A 75 -17.43 14.71 -16.51
C ASP A 75 -18.64 15.11 -17.35
N LYS A 76 -19.26 14.15 -18.05
CA LYS A 76 -20.49 14.38 -18.80
C LYS A 76 -21.65 14.75 -17.89
N ASP A 77 -21.88 14.00 -16.81
CA ASP A 77 -22.95 14.26 -15.83
C ASP A 77 -22.88 15.70 -15.31
N ARG A 78 -21.66 16.13 -14.93
CA ARG A 78 -21.36 17.46 -14.43
C ARG A 78 -21.60 18.58 -15.46
N ARG A 79 -21.28 18.34 -16.73
CA ARG A 79 -21.40 19.35 -17.81
C ARG A 79 -22.81 19.42 -18.41
N ALA A 80 -23.50 18.29 -18.54
CA ALA A 80 -24.73 18.15 -19.34
C ALA A 80 -26.04 18.10 -18.52
N ARG A 81 -25.99 18.35 -17.19
CA ARG A 81 -27.13 18.24 -16.26
C ARG A 81 -27.75 16.84 -16.19
N GLY A 82 -26.94 15.80 -16.31
CA GLY A 82 -27.38 14.43 -16.10
C GLY A 82 -26.91 13.43 -17.13
N LEU A 83 -26.79 12.19 -16.69
CA LEU A 83 -26.64 11.01 -17.55
C LEU A 83 -28.00 10.48 -18.03
N THR A 84 -28.02 9.93 -19.24
CA THR A 84 -29.15 9.14 -19.73
C THR A 84 -29.31 7.84 -18.92
N PRO A 85 -30.50 7.19 -18.91
CA PRO A 85 -30.69 5.92 -18.20
C PRO A 85 -29.68 4.83 -18.61
N ALA A 86 -29.34 4.73 -19.90
CA ALA A 86 -28.35 3.79 -20.40
C ALA A 86 -26.93 4.07 -19.86
N GLU A 87 -26.57 5.35 -19.73
CA GLU A 87 -25.28 5.77 -19.19
C GLU A 87 -25.17 5.57 -17.68
N LYS A 88 -26.28 5.73 -16.94
CA LYS A 88 -26.33 5.38 -15.51
C LYS A 88 -26.10 3.89 -15.32
N HIS A 89 -26.80 3.06 -16.09
CA HIS A 89 -26.60 1.61 -16.05
C HIS A 89 -25.16 1.22 -16.42
N ARG A 90 -24.60 1.85 -17.47
CA ARG A 90 -23.19 1.65 -17.83
C ARG A 90 -22.23 2.05 -16.71
N ALA A 91 -22.49 3.16 -16.01
CA ALA A 91 -21.67 3.58 -14.87
C ALA A 91 -21.74 2.58 -13.72
N GLU A 92 -22.91 1.99 -13.45
CA GLU A 92 -23.10 0.93 -12.45
C GLU A 92 -22.31 -0.34 -12.83
N ASP A 93 -22.43 -0.78 -14.08
CA ASP A 93 -21.69 -1.95 -14.61
C ASP A 93 -20.16 -1.74 -14.53
N LEU A 94 -19.70 -0.55 -14.88
CA LEU A 94 -18.29 -0.18 -14.79
C LEU A 94 -17.80 -0.13 -13.33
N ALA A 95 -18.63 0.35 -12.40
CA ALA A 95 -18.29 0.36 -10.98
C ALA A 95 -18.17 -1.07 -10.43
N TYR A 96 -19.05 -1.98 -10.85
CA TYR A 96 -18.97 -3.40 -10.51
C TYR A 96 -17.70 -4.05 -11.09
N GLN A 97 -17.43 -3.82 -12.39
CA GLN A 97 -16.21 -4.31 -13.05
C GLN A 97 -14.93 -3.78 -12.36
N ARG A 98 -14.93 -2.51 -11.95
CA ARG A 98 -13.82 -1.90 -11.20
C ARG A 98 -13.57 -2.67 -9.92
N ASP A 99 -14.61 -2.94 -9.14
CA ASP A 99 -14.47 -3.64 -7.86
C ASP A 99 -13.97 -5.07 -8.05
N GLU A 100 -14.40 -5.79 -9.09
CA GLU A 100 -13.88 -7.11 -9.47
C GLU A 100 -12.39 -7.07 -9.82
N LEU A 101 -11.98 -6.14 -10.68
CA LEU A 101 -10.58 -5.96 -11.09
C LEU A 101 -9.69 -5.61 -9.89
N ILE A 102 -10.18 -4.79 -8.96
CA ILE A 102 -9.47 -4.50 -7.71
C ILE A 102 -9.28 -5.76 -6.88
N GLN A 103 -10.29 -6.61 -6.75
CA GLN A 103 -10.14 -7.88 -6.02
C GLN A 103 -9.16 -8.83 -6.71
N GLU A 104 -9.15 -8.88 -8.05
CA GLU A 104 -8.21 -9.69 -8.82
C GLU A 104 -6.75 -9.23 -8.59
N ILE A 105 -6.49 -7.92 -8.67
CA ILE A 105 -5.18 -7.34 -8.38
C ILE A 105 -4.75 -7.64 -6.93
N ASN A 106 -5.64 -7.43 -5.95
CA ASN A 106 -5.37 -7.72 -4.55
C ASN A 106 -5.08 -9.23 -4.33
N GLY A 107 -5.79 -10.11 -5.04
CA GLY A 107 -5.56 -11.55 -5.02
C GLY A 107 -4.15 -11.91 -5.52
N SER A 108 -3.71 -11.30 -6.62
CA SER A 108 -2.35 -11.50 -7.12
C SER A 108 -1.29 -11.00 -6.13
N ASP A 109 -1.52 -9.90 -5.41
CA ASP A 109 -0.55 -9.43 -4.39
C ASP A 109 -0.48 -10.35 -3.19
N GLU A 110 -1.61 -10.87 -2.71
CA GLU A 110 -1.59 -11.87 -1.64
C GLU A 110 -0.91 -13.16 -2.07
N LEU A 111 -1.04 -13.56 -3.35
CA LEU A 111 -0.29 -14.69 -3.91
C LEU A 111 1.20 -14.39 -3.99
N ARG A 112 1.59 -13.18 -4.39
CA ARG A 112 3.00 -12.74 -4.37
C ARG A 112 3.58 -12.81 -2.97
N ALA A 113 2.87 -12.29 -1.97
CA ALA A 113 3.27 -12.37 -0.57
C ALA A 113 3.36 -13.84 -0.09
N SER A 114 2.39 -14.68 -0.46
CA SER A 114 2.40 -16.11 -0.13
C SER A 114 3.62 -16.82 -0.70
N ARG A 115 3.96 -16.53 -1.97
CA ARG A 115 5.14 -17.05 -2.64
C ARG A 115 6.42 -16.60 -1.95
N GLU A 116 6.56 -15.30 -1.64
CA GLU A 116 7.77 -14.76 -1.01
C GLU A 116 8.03 -15.40 0.36
N ILE A 117 6.99 -15.53 1.19
CA ILE A 117 7.07 -16.19 2.50
C ILE A 117 7.42 -17.68 2.36
N HIS A 118 6.85 -18.36 1.34
CA HIS A 118 7.12 -19.77 1.08
C HIS A 118 8.55 -20.02 0.58
N GLU A 119 9.04 -19.20 -0.35
CA GLU A 119 10.36 -19.37 -0.98
C GLU A 119 11.50 -18.95 -0.03
N ASN A 120 11.26 -17.97 0.84
CA ASN A 120 12.28 -17.39 1.73
C ASN A 120 11.82 -17.36 3.19
N PRO A 121 11.46 -18.51 3.80
CA PRO A 121 10.86 -18.53 5.14
C PRO A 121 11.75 -17.92 6.22
N SER A 122 13.07 -18.09 6.12
CA SER A 122 14.03 -17.54 7.08
C SER A 122 14.21 -16.03 6.98
N ALA A 123 13.74 -15.40 5.90
CA ALA A 123 13.78 -13.95 5.73
C ALA A 123 12.69 -13.25 6.55
N PHE A 124 11.67 -13.99 7.00
CA PHE A 124 10.52 -13.43 7.71
C PHE A 124 10.49 -13.87 9.16
N GLU A 125 10.29 -12.90 10.05
CA GLU A 125 10.18 -13.15 11.48
C GLU A 125 9.03 -12.35 12.07
N LYS A 126 8.61 -12.79 13.26
CA LYS A 126 7.64 -12.04 14.07
C LYS A 126 8.38 -10.94 14.83
N LEU A 127 8.07 -9.70 14.49
CA LEU A 127 8.57 -8.50 15.13
C LEU A 127 7.49 -7.90 16.04
N ILE A 128 7.90 -7.35 17.18
CA ILE A 128 7.06 -6.48 18.01
C ILE A 128 7.53 -5.05 17.75
N ILE A 129 6.64 -4.22 17.22
CA ILE A 129 6.93 -2.83 16.91
C ILE A 129 6.81 -2.00 18.19
N ASP A 130 7.94 -1.47 18.62
CA ASP A 130 8.06 -0.44 19.66
C ASP A 130 8.49 0.90 19.03
N ASP A 131 8.71 1.92 19.86
CA ASP A 131 9.10 3.25 19.39
C ASP A 131 10.46 3.23 18.66
N ASP A 132 11.35 2.30 19.03
CA ASP A 132 12.66 2.09 18.41
C ASP A 132 12.55 1.46 17.01
N HIS A 133 11.45 0.80 16.67
CA HIS A 133 11.22 0.20 15.33
C HIS A 133 10.00 0.77 14.61
N SER A 134 9.48 1.91 15.06
CA SER A 134 8.27 2.52 14.52
C SER A 134 8.36 2.92 13.04
N HIS A 135 9.57 3.14 12.50
CA HIS A 135 9.83 3.40 11.07
C HIS A 135 9.44 2.22 10.17
N ILE A 136 9.48 0.98 10.67
CA ILE A 136 9.01 -0.19 9.92
C ILE A 136 7.51 -0.06 9.64
N LEU A 137 6.75 0.47 10.60
CA LEU A 137 5.34 0.77 10.45
C LEU A 137 5.09 2.03 9.61
N GLN A 138 5.98 3.02 9.67
CA GLN A 138 5.96 4.18 8.76
C GLN A 138 6.03 3.72 7.29
N GLY A 139 6.89 2.75 6.99
CA GLY A 139 7.00 2.16 5.65
C GLY A 139 5.74 1.42 5.18
N GLN A 140 4.79 1.11 6.08
CA GLN A 140 3.49 0.52 5.72
C GLN A 140 2.37 1.56 5.57
N VAL A 141 2.64 2.83 5.85
CA VAL A 141 1.62 3.89 5.78
C VAL A 141 1.12 4.05 4.35
N GLY A 142 -0.17 3.76 4.16
CA GLY A 142 -0.82 3.87 2.86
C GLY A 142 -0.43 2.86 1.80
N ILE A 143 0.41 1.88 2.17
CA ILE A 143 0.48 0.65 1.38
C ILE A 143 -0.91 0.01 1.38
N SER A 144 -1.24 -0.65 0.27
CA SER A 144 -2.48 -1.40 0.17
C SER A 144 -2.52 -2.48 1.25
N VAL A 145 -3.52 -2.41 2.15
CA VAL A 145 -3.75 -3.39 3.22
C VAL A 145 -5.01 -4.20 2.90
N PHE A 146 -4.89 -5.52 2.92
CA PHE A 146 -5.96 -6.48 2.67
C PHE A 146 -6.44 -7.06 3.99
N GLY A 147 -7.76 -7.25 4.15
CA GLY A 147 -8.35 -7.93 5.30
C GLY A 147 -8.79 -7.03 6.45
N LYS A 148 -8.28 -5.78 6.57
CA LYS A 148 -8.74 -4.83 7.60
C LYS A 148 -9.94 -4.01 7.13
N LYS A 149 -11.12 -4.25 7.72
CA LYS A 149 -12.36 -3.53 7.39
C LYS A 149 -12.75 -2.50 8.46
N CYS A 150 -13.30 -1.38 8.01
CA CYS A 150 -13.81 -0.32 8.83
C CYS A 150 -15.08 -0.78 9.56
N PRO A 151 -15.14 -0.70 10.90
CA PRO A 151 -16.29 -1.18 11.67
C PRO A 151 -17.55 -0.33 11.45
N SER A 152 -17.40 0.89 10.92
CA SER A 152 -18.53 1.79 10.68
C SER A 152 -19.17 1.62 9.31
N CYS A 153 -18.42 1.25 8.28
CA CYS A 153 -18.91 1.28 6.90
C CYS A 153 -18.41 0.16 6.01
N GLY A 154 -17.69 -0.84 6.55
CA GLY A 154 -17.22 -2.03 5.85
C GLY A 154 -16.14 -1.82 4.78
N ARG A 155 -15.69 -0.58 4.55
CA ARG A 155 -14.61 -0.24 3.60
C ARG A 155 -13.25 -0.68 4.13
N ASP A 156 -12.26 -0.82 3.26
CA ASP A 156 -10.89 -1.09 3.68
C ASP A 156 -10.31 0.04 4.55
N MET A 157 -9.40 -0.34 5.43
CA MET A 157 -8.63 0.60 6.24
C MET A 157 -7.15 0.51 5.86
N MET A 158 -6.45 1.63 5.98
CA MET A 158 -5.00 1.71 5.78
C MET A 158 -4.35 2.27 7.03
N ILE A 159 -3.09 1.92 7.26
CA ILE A 159 -2.29 2.54 8.32
C ILE A 159 -2.03 3.99 7.95
N GLN A 160 -2.18 4.88 8.92
CA GLN A 160 -2.04 6.33 8.81
C GLN A 160 -1.42 6.89 10.11
N TRP A 161 -0.90 8.11 10.04
CA TRP A 161 -0.40 8.87 11.20
C TRP A 161 -0.66 10.38 11.00
N PRO A 162 -0.60 11.22 12.07
CA PRO A 162 -0.81 12.65 11.99
C PRO A 162 0.27 13.37 11.16
N ARG A 163 -0.15 14.40 10.40
CA ARG A 163 0.76 15.21 9.57
C ARG A 163 1.64 16.15 10.42
N GLY A 164 2.75 16.61 9.82
CA GLY A 164 3.58 17.69 10.35
C GLY A 164 4.40 17.30 11.57
N ARG A 165 4.87 16.04 11.61
CA ARG A 165 5.68 15.50 12.68
C ARG A 165 6.96 14.92 12.06
N ASP A 166 8.10 15.26 12.66
CA ASP A 166 9.40 14.80 12.17
C ASP A 166 9.78 13.42 12.71
N THR A 167 9.20 13.03 13.85
CA THR A 167 9.32 11.69 14.45
C THR A 167 7.96 11.15 14.86
N VAL A 168 7.77 9.84 14.68
CA VAL A 168 6.49 9.15 14.91
C VAL A 168 6.71 8.10 15.98
N SER A 169 5.95 8.19 17.07
CA SER A 169 5.84 7.08 18.03
C SER A 169 4.79 6.09 17.54
N VAL A 170 4.90 4.84 17.97
CA VAL A 170 3.92 3.79 17.70
C VAL A 170 2.48 4.21 18.07
N ARG A 171 2.33 5.04 19.11
CA ARG A 171 1.02 5.56 19.55
C ARG A 171 0.39 6.53 18.56
N ASN A 172 1.14 7.03 17.58
CA ASN A 172 0.64 7.95 16.58
C ASN A 172 0.01 7.22 15.40
N PHE A 173 0.24 5.92 15.22
CA PHE A 173 -0.40 5.18 14.14
C PHE A 173 -1.84 4.85 14.45
N PHE A 174 -2.66 4.87 13.42
CA PHE A 174 -4.05 4.46 13.47
C PHE A 174 -4.49 3.86 12.13
N TRP A 175 -5.52 3.04 12.18
CA TRP A 175 -6.26 2.64 11.00
C TRP A 175 -7.16 3.78 10.54
N GLY A 176 -6.92 4.31 9.34
CA GLY A 176 -7.79 5.27 8.68
C GLY A 176 -8.71 4.56 7.68
N CYS A 177 -10.02 4.81 7.76
CA CYS A 177 -10.98 4.31 6.78
C CYS A 177 -10.73 4.94 5.39
N SER A 178 -10.71 4.12 4.33
CA SER A 178 -10.57 4.62 2.94
C SER A 178 -11.69 5.58 2.52
N GLY A 179 -12.88 5.45 3.13
CA GLY A 179 -13.98 6.41 2.95
C GLY A 179 -13.63 7.85 3.32
N TRP A 180 -12.48 8.12 3.95
CA TRP A 180 -11.96 9.47 4.14
C TRP A 180 -11.66 10.14 2.79
N TYR A 181 -11.22 9.38 1.79
CA TYR A 181 -10.89 9.92 0.47
C TYR A 181 -12.14 10.15 -0.39
N GLN A 182 -13.26 9.49 -0.06
CA GLN A 182 -14.49 9.57 -0.84
C GLN A 182 -15.35 10.80 -0.51
N PRO A 183 -16.06 11.39 -1.49
CA PRO A 183 -17.05 12.44 -1.24
C PRO A 183 -18.19 11.87 -0.41
N GLY A 184 -18.50 12.51 0.70
CA GLY A 184 -19.75 12.38 1.42
C GLY A 184 -20.75 13.47 1.01
N TYR A 185 -21.94 13.41 1.58
CA TYR A 185 -22.96 14.45 1.44
C TYR A 185 -22.41 15.80 1.96
N ASN A 186 -22.67 16.90 1.26
CA ASN A 186 -22.23 18.26 1.62
C ASN A 186 -20.71 18.48 1.77
N THR A 187 -19.88 17.93 0.87
CA THR A 187 -18.40 18.06 0.88
C THR A 187 -17.67 17.44 2.07
N ALA A 188 -18.39 16.76 2.96
CA ALA A 188 -17.78 15.90 3.98
C ALA A 188 -17.08 14.70 3.33
N HIS A 189 -16.30 13.96 4.10
CA HIS A 189 -15.75 12.67 3.66
C HIS A 189 -16.83 11.59 3.85
N ALA A 190 -16.87 10.55 3.00
CA ALA A 190 -17.88 9.49 3.11
C ALA A 190 -17.80 8.73 4.44
N CYS A 191 -16.59 8.60 5.02
CA CYS A 191 -16.40 8.09 6.36
C CYS A 191 -15.11 8.65 6.98
N ARG A 192 -15.17 9.15 8.23
CA ARG A 192 -14.00 9.68 8.95
C ARG A 192 -13.51 8.77 10.06
N LYS A 193 -14.01 7.52 10.10
CA LYS A 193 -13.70 6.60 11.19
C LYS A 193 -12.21 6.29 11.19
N THR A 194 -11.60 6.54 12.34
CA THR A 194 -10.28 6.04 12.70
C THR A 194 -10.42 4.99 13.81
N VAL A 195 -9.48 4.06 13.86
CA VAL A 195 -9.38 3.04 14.91
C VAL A 195 -7.92 2.99 15.36
N PRO A 196 -7.61 3.12 16.66
CA PRO A 196 -6.24 2.94 17.15
C PRO A 196 -5.69 1.56 16.79
N LEU A 197 -4.38 1.44 16.57
CA LEU A 197 -3.77 0.12 16.50
C LEU A 197 -3.83 -0.50 17.90
N SER A 198 -4.36 -1.72 17.97
CA SER A 198 -4.26 -2.55 19.17
C SER A 198 -2.82 -3.03 19.38
N GLN A 199 -2.49 -3.44 20.59
CA GLN A 199 -1.18 -4.03 20.89
C GLN A 199 -0.88 -5.27 20.02
N HIS A 200 -1.93 -5.98 19.62
CA HIS A 200 -1.86 -7.14 18.72
C HIS A 200 -1.41 -6.77 17.31
N GLU A 201 -1.88 -5.62 16.81
CA GLU A 201 -1.54 -5.08 15.50
C GLU A 201 -0.17 -4.40 15.46
N LEU A 202 0.49 -4.26 16.61
CA LEU A 202 1.90 -3.89 16.72
C LEU A 202 2.84 -5.10 16.59
N SER A 203 2.29 -6.31 16.61
CA SER A 203 3.06 -7.48 16.20
C SER A 203 2.88 -7.68 14.70
N LEU A 204 4.00 -7.67 13.98
CA LEU A 204 4.07 -7.86 12.53
C LEU A 204 4.85 -9.12 12.23
N PHE A 205 4.46 -9.84 11.19
CA PHE A 205 5.31 -10.82 10.53
C PHE A 205 5.78 -10.18 9.23
N ALA A 206 7.04 -9.81 9.18
CA ALA A 206 7.62 -9.03 8.10
C ALA A 206 9.03 -9.53 7.80
N ARG A 207 9.56 -9.11 6.66
CA ARG A 207 10.93 -9.45 6.27
C ARG A 207 11.92 -8.72 7.18
N THR A 208 12.78 -9.44 7.90
CA THR A 208 13.76 -8.89 8.86
C THR A 208 15.19 -8.92 8.35
N ASP A 209 15.43 -9.57 7.21
CA ASP A 209 16.71 -9.58 6.50
C ASP A 209 17.03 -8.25 5.79
N ALA A 210 16.08 -7.32 5.79
CA ALA A 210 16.18 -6.06 5.10
C ALA A 210 16.93 -5.05 5.98
N PRO A 211 17.81 -4.20 5.41
CA PRO A 211 18.59 -3.25 6.20
C PRO A 211 17.73 -2.32 7.06
N GLU A 212 16.51 -1.99 6.61
CA GLU A 212 15.57 -1.19 7.41
C GLU A 212 15.15 -1.84 8.73
N ALA A 213 15.20 -3.16 8.84
CA ALA A 213 14.86 -3.88 10.06
C ALA A 213 16.01 -3.92 11.08
N GLN A 214 17.23 -3.57 10.65
CA GLN A 214 18.45 -3.62 11.47
C GLN A 214 18.82 -2.25 12.08
N VAL A 215 18.12 -1.19 11.70
CA VAL A 215 18.38 0.19 12.13
C VAL A 215 17.25 0.65 13.06
N SER A 216 17.58 1.34 14.15
CA SER A 216 16.57 1.95 15.03
C SER A 216 15.98 3.23 14.43
N ASN A 217 14.77 3.59 14.83
CA ASN A 217 14.08 4.81 14.43
C ASN A 217 14.89 6.07 14.78
N ARG A 218 15.65 6.04 15.89
CA ARG A 218 16.57 7.12 16.27
C ARG A 218 17.73 7.22 15.29
N GLU A 219 18.42 6.12 15.01
CA GLU A 219 19.54 6.09 14.05
C GLU A 219 19.07 6.54 12.66
N LEU A 220 17.92 6.04 12.21
CA LEU A 220 17.33 6.46 10.94
C LEU A 220 17.00 7.97 10.95
N SER A 221 16.38 8.47 12.02
CA SER A 221 16.04 9.89 12.17
C SER A 221 17.28 10.81 12.20
N GLU A 222 18.36 10.36 12.84
CA GLU A 222 19.63 11.08 12.87
C GLU A 222 20.27 11.08 11.47
N LEU A 223 20.31 9.93 10.79
CA LEU A 223 20.87 9.79 9.44
C LEU A 223 20.18 10.69 8.41
N ILE A 224 18.85 10.75 8.40
CA ILE A 224 18.09 11.56 7.43
C ILE A 224 18.19 13.07 7.67
N GLN A 225 18.63 13.50 8.86
CA GLN A 225 18.81 14.91 9.20
C GLN A 225 20.20 15.44 8.82
N LEU A 226 21.16 14.54 8.55
CA LEU A 226 22.48 14.93 8.08
C LEU A 226 22.40 15.56 6.67
N PRO A 227 23.11 16.66 6.39
CA PRO A 227 23.04 17.36 5.09
C PRO A 227 23.38 16.47 3.88
N GLY A 228 24.46 15.67 3.98
CA GLY A 228 24.89 14.78 2.89
C GLY A 228 23.84 13.73 2.52
N PRO A 229 23.42 12.86 3.45
CA PRO A 229 22.35 11.89 3.21
C PRO A 229 21.05 12.54 2.71
N ARG A 230 20.66 13.71 3.24
CA ARG A 230 19.45 14.42 2.81
C ARG A 230 19.49 14.80 1.33
N ASP A 231 20.64 15.27 0.85
CA ASP A 231 20.82 15.65 -0.56
C ASP A 231 20.77 14.42 -1.48
N ILE A 232 21.44 13.34 -1.09
CA ILE A 232 21.42 12.05 -1.81
C ILE A 232 20.00 11.52 -1.93
N VAL A 233 19.23 11.53 -0.84
CA VAL A 233 17.82 11.07 -0.87
C VAL A 233 17.00 11.92 -1.82
N THR A 234 17.20 13.23 -1.78
CA THR A 234 16.44 14.16 -2.62
C THR A 234 16.73 13.91 -4.10
N GLU A 235 18.00 13.72 -4.47
CA GLU A 235 18.42 13.39 -5.83
C GLU A 235 17.84 12.05 -6.29
N ARG A 236 18.00 10.99 -5.50
CA ARG A 236 17.46 9.65 -5.84
C ARG A 236 15.95 9.67 -6.02
N MET A 237 15.25 10.46 -5.23
CA MET A 237 13.81 10.59 -5.38
C MET A 237 13.41 11.35 -6.65
N ASP A 238 14.20 12.35 -7.03
CA ASP A 238 14.02 13.03 -8.32
C ASP A 238 14.26 12.09 -9.49
N ASP A 239 15.28 11.24 -9.42
CA ASP A 239 15.58 10.20 -10.41
C ASP A 239 14.48 9.14 -10.49
N LEU A 240 13.98 8.66 -9.35
CA LEU A 240 12.87 7.71 -9.31
C LEU A 240 11.60 8.32 -9.90
N MET A 241 11.28 9.57 -9.56
CA MET A 241 10.15 10.28 -10.15
C MET A 241 10.32 10.47 -11.66
N ALA A 242 11.52 10.82 -12.13
CA ALA A 242 11.82 10.95 -13.55
C ALA A 242 11.67 9.60 -14.27
N THR A 243 12.20 8.52 -13.69
CA THR A 243 12.09 7.16 -14.22
C THR A 243 10.64 6.70 -14.30
N HIS A 244 9.85 6.91 -13.25
CA HIS A 244 8.43 6.58 -13.21
C HIS A 244 7.65 7.34 -14.29
N ARG A 245 7.95 8.63 -14.49
CA ARG A 245 7.36 9.42 -15.58
C ARG A 245 7.72 8.88 -16.96
N ASN A 246 9.00 8.60 -17.19
CA ASN A 246 9.51 8.16 -18.50
C ASN A 246 9.02 6.75 -18.86
N GLN A 247 8.93 5.85 -17.88
CA GLN A 247 8.48 4.47 -18.09
C GLN A 247 6.97 4.31 -17.91
N HIS A 248 6.24 5.40 -17.63
CA HIS A 248 4.83 5.39 -17.23
C HIS A 248 4.49 4.46 -16.05
N LYS A 249 5.50 4.12 -15.24
CA LYS A 249 5.37 3.29 -14.04
C LYS A 249 4.89 4.12 -12.85
N ALA A 250 4.22 3.45 -11.92
CA ALA A 250 3.76 4.02 -10.67
C ALA A 250 4.27 3.14 -9.51
N ALA A 251 4.06 3.56 -8.27
CA ALA A 251 4.55 2.83 -7.11
C ALA A 251 3.67 1.59 -6.88
N GLU A 252 4.23 0.39 -7.10
CA GLU A 252 3.45 -0.85 -7.25
C GLU A 252 2.62 -1.23 -6.01
N ASP A 253 3.16 -0.95 -4.81
CA ASP A 253 2.52 -1.28 -3.54
C ASP A 253 1.48 -0.23 -3.09
N TYR A 254 1.49 0.94 -3.73
CA TYR A 254 0.70 2.11 -3.37
C TYR A 254 -0.42 2.32 -4.38
N ARG A 255 -1.65 2.00 -3.98
CA ARG A 255 -2.84 2.19 -4.81
C ARG A 255 -3.83 3.14 -4.18
N CYS A 256 -4.56 3.85 -5.04
CA CYS A 256 -5.75 4.58 -4.65
C CYS A 256 -6.75 3.57 -4.04
N PRO A 257 -7.17 3.74 -2.79
CA PRO A 257 -8.08 2.81 -2.12
C PRO A 257 -9.50 2.85 -2.70
N ASP A 258 -9.80 3.85 -3.53
CA ASP A 258 -11.11 4.03 -4.17
C ASP A 258 -11.12 3.52 -5.62
N HIS A 259 -10.07 3.82 -6.38
CA HIS A 259 -10.00 3.50 -7.82
C HIS A 259 -9.13 2.28 -8.13
N GLY A 260 -8.33 1.81 -7.15
CA GLY A 260 -7.40 0.69 -7.32
C GLY A 260 -6.23 0.95 -8.27
N GLU A 261 -6.10 2.16 -8.80
CA GLU A 261 -4.97 2.54 -9.63
C GLU A 261 -3.76 2.86 -8.78
N GLU A 262 -2.58 2.51 -9.30
CA GLU A 262 -1.33 2.84 -8.67
C GLU A 262 -1.10 4.35 -8.63
N LEU A 263 -0.55 4.78 -7.49
CA LEU A 263 -0.28 6.16 -7.21
C LEU A 263 1.06 6.58 -7.80
N VAL A 264 1.10 7.79 -8.36
CA VAL A 264 2.31 8.39 -8.92
C VAL A 264 2.96 9.29 -7.89
N LEU A 265 4.26 9.13 -7.68
CA LEU A 265 5.03 9.96 -6.78
C LEU A 265 5.03 11.44 -7.23
N LYS A 266 4.75 12.34 -6.28
CA LYS A 266 4.86 13.79 -6.46
C LYS A 266 5.50 14.43 -5.23
N LYS A 267 6.24 15.52 -5.46
CA LYS A 267 6.75 16.39 -4.39
C LYS A 267 5.61 17.09 -3.68
N LYS A 268 5.66 17.08 -2.35
CA LYS A 268 4.76 17.87 -1.51
C LYS A 268 5.23 19.33 -1.51
N LYS A 269 4.30 20.29 -1.66
CA LYS A 269 4.63 21.73 -1.70
C LYS A 269 5.03 22.30 -0.34
N GLU A 270 4.56 21.70 0.75
CA GLU A 270 4.75 22.14 2.14
C GLU A 270 5.21 20.95 2.97
N ALA A 271 6.44 20.49 2.71
CA ALA A 271 7.05 19.42 3.48
C ALA A 271 7.80 19.99 4.69
N SER A 272 7.55 19.45 5.90
CA SER A 272 8.27 19.86 7.11
C SER A 272 9.63 19.17 7.31
N GLY A 273 9.88 18.04 6.62
CA GLY A 273 11.11 17.26 6.73
C GLY A 273 11.24 16.21 5.61
N LEU A 274 12.35 15.47 5.58
CA LEU A 274 12.61 14.43 4.56
C LEU A 274 11.52 13.34 4.56
N LEU A 275 11.06 12.94 5.75
CA LEU A 275 9.92 12.04 5.95
C LEU A 275 8.58 12.71 5.66
N ASP A 276 8.51 13.93 5.15
CA ASP A 276 7.26 14.60 4.77
C ASP A 276 7.34 15.12 3.32
N CYS A 277 8.44 14.86 2.61
CA CYS A 277 8.76 15.46 1.32
C CYS A 277 7.87 15.00 0.15
N GLN A 278 7.26 13.80 0.24
CA GLN A 278 6.67 13.15 -0.93
C GLN A 278 5.36 12.48 -0.64
N VAL A 279 4.50 12.45 -1.67
CA VAL A 279 3.16 11.87 -1.64
C VAL A 279 2.84 11.12 -2.95
N PRO A 280 2.53 9.81 -2.92
CA PRO A 280 1.85 9.12 -3.99
C PRO A 280 0.47 9.77 -4.22
N LEU A 281 0.19 10.16 -5.46
CA LEU A 281 -1.03 10.83 -5.90
C LEU A 281 -1.68 10.09 -7.09
N ASP A 282 -3.01 10.05 -7.10
CA ASP A 282 -3.79 9.49 -8.20
C ASP A 282 -3.67 10.37 -9.47
N ARG A 283 -3.86 9.75 -10.64
CA ARG A 283 -3.85 10.38 -11.97
C ARG A 283 -5.18 11.07 -12.31
N LEU A 284 -6.29 10.74 -11.64
CA LEU A 284 -7.60 11.39 -11.83
C LEU A 284 -7.70 12.74 -11.07
N PRO A 285 -8.51 13.73 -11.53
CA PRO A 285 -8.58 15.07 -10.94
C PRO A 285 -9.05 15.03 -9.47
N PRO A 286 -8.65 16.02 -8.65
CA PRO A 286 -7.91 15.76 -7.44
C PRO A 286 -8.82 15.37 -6.29
N ARG A 287 -8.46 14.27 -5.64
CA ARG A 287 -8.47 14.20 -4.18
C ARG A 287 -7.07 13.82 -3.75
N SER A 288 -6.40 14.78 -3.15
CA SER A 288 -5.02 14.66 -2.70
C SER A 288 -4.83 13.45 -1.79
N PHE A 289 -4.04 12.50 -2.24
CA PHE A 289 -3.43 11.41 -1.46
C PHE A 289 -2.12 11.92 -0.86
N PRO A 290 -1.92 11.76 0.46
CA PRO A 290 -0.63 12.02 1.08
C PRO A 290 -0.09 10.75 1.74
N LEU A 291 0.96 10.12 1.19
CA LEU A 291 1.65 8.99 1.80
C LEU A 291 3.17 9.17 1.66
N ILE A 292 3.96 8.83 2.66
CA ILE A 292 5.38 9.21 2.75
C ILE A 292 6.26 7.99 2.47
N LEU A 293 7.37 8.22 1.76
CA LEU A 293 8.50 7.32 1.44
C LEU A 293 8.13 5.88 1.05
N ASP A 294 8.30 5.58 -0.24
CA ASP A 294 8.25 4.23 -0.75
C ASP A 294 9.30 3.35 -0.04
N ARG A 295 8.98 2.07 0.19
CA ARG A 295 9.91 1.06 0.70
C ARG A 295 11.14 0.93 -0.22
N VAL A 296 10.95 1.15 -1.52
CA VAL A 296 12.04 1.25 -2.52
C VAL A 296 13.02 2.37 -2.14
N THR A 297 12.53 3.49 -1.62
CA THR A 297 13.36 4.61 -1.18
C THR A 297 14.13 4.28 0.10
N LEU A 298 13.45 3.74 1.12
CA LEU A 298 14.09 3.44 2.40
C LEU A 298 15.23 2.40 2.25
N ARG A 299 15.01 1.37 1.43
CA ARG A 299 16.01 0.34 1.15
C ARG A 299 17.21 0.89 0.37
N GLY A 300 16.95 1.69 -0.68
CA GLY A 300 18.00 2.34 -1.45
C GLY A 300 18.83 3.35 -0.64
N MET A 301 18.24 3.97 0.38
CA MET A 301 18.93 4.86 1.30
C MET A 301 19.92 4.11 2.21
N ILE A 302 19.50 3.00 2.81
CA ILE A 302 20.33 2.27 3.76
C ILE A 302 21.47 1.52 3.04
N ASP A 303 21.20 0.95 1.86
CA ASP A 303 22.22 0.27 1.04
C ASP A 303 23.38 1.21 0.61
N GLU A 304 23.13 2.52 0.48
CA GLU A 304 24.15 3.51 0.11
C GLU A 304 24.87 4.09 1.34
N ILE A 305 24.16 4.32 2.46
CA ILE A 305 24.81 4.69 3.73
C ILE A 305 25.80 3.60 4.16
N GLU A 306 25.42 2.33 4.02
CA GLU A 306 26.35 1.23 4.26
C GLU A 306 27.54 1.22 3.29
N ARG A 307 27.36 1.68 2.06
CA ARG A 307 28.42 1.71 1.04
C ARG A 307 29.38 2.87 1.26
N GLU A 308 28.88 4.05 1.62
CA GLU A 308 29.68 5.24 1.92
C GLU A 308 30.36 5.16 3.29
N CYS A 309 29.77 4.48 4.29
CA CYS A 309 30.43 4.25 5.59
C CYS A 309 31.46 3.11 5.57
N LYS A 310 31.47 2.26 4.54
CA LYS A 310 32.47 1.19 4.33
C LYS A 310 33.60 1.61 3.36
N ALA A 311 33.53 2.81 2.77
CA ALA A 311 34.57 3.41 1.90
C ALA A 311 35.44 4.40 2.68
#